data_AF-A0AAC9IHC4-F1
#
_entry.id   AF-A0AAC9IHC4-F1
#
_cell.length_a   1.000
_cell.length_b   1.000
_cell.length_c   1.000
_cell.angle_alpha   90.00
_cell.angle_beta   90.00
_cell.angle_gamma   90.00
#
_symmetry.space_group_name_H-M   'P 1'
#
loop_
_entity.id
_entity.type
_entity.pdbx_description
1 polymer ?
#
loop_
_entity_poly.entity_id
_entity_poly.type
_entity_poly.pdbx_seq_one_letter_code
_entity_poly.pdbx_strand_id
1 'polypeptide(L)'
;MSATRIILEDFNFEWTIVGLKRFLDYWYEGRSLSEMAELFRRPEEEVLILMIDFSKRGKIKERPNGVGANEPMYIKKCTMSYKKRDLRKLFEQQPVYYVCPHHDFIWDEKDIILFRQMWQDHEPIRHIANRLARNVDEILLLIIDQADLGKIETRKGGVFGKEDKQHEEKEHPVAI
;
A
#
# COMPACT_ATOMS: atom_id res chain seq x y z
N MET A 1 -21.61 24.07 2.54
CA MET A 1 -21.24 22.74 3.08
C MET A 1 -20.21 22.16 2.12
N SER A 2 -19.06 21.69 2.61
CA SER A 2 -18.13 20.91 1.78
C SER A 2 -18.75 19.52 1.61
N ALA A 3 -18.78 18.97 0.41
CA ALA A 3 -19.23 17.59 0.23
C ALA A 3 -18.15 16.65 0.77
N THR A 4 -18.59 15.60 1.45
CA THR A 4 -17.71 14.54 1.96
C THR A 4 -17.78 13.35 1.02
N ARG A 5 -16.64 12.69 0.80
CA ARG A 5 -16.50 11.52 -0.06
C ARG A 5 -15.80 10.38 0.69
N ILE A 6 -16.25 9.17 0.47
CA ILE A 6 -15.53 7.96 0.88
C ILE A 6 -14.65 7.53 -0.30
N ILE A 7 -13.34 7.42 -0.08
CA ILE A 7 -12.41 6.94 -1.11
C ILE A 7 -12.42 5.41 -1.16
N LEU A 8 -12.13 4.84 -2.33
CA LEU A 8 -12.12 3.39 -2.58
C LEU A 8 -13.46 2.73 -2.25
N GLU A 9 -14.59 3.44 -2.45
CA GLU A 9 -15.92 2.94 -2.07
C GLU A 9 -16.32 1.65 -2.79
N ASP A 10 -15.84 1.47 -4.03
CA ASP A 10 -16.14 0.31 -4.88
C ASP A 10 -15.17 -0.87 -4.66
N PHE A 11 -14.21 -0.75 -3.74
CA PHE A 11 -13.19 -1.77 -3.51
C PHE A 11 -13.62 -2.82 -2.48
N ASN A 12 -13.26 -4.09 -2.73
CA ASN A 12 -13.48 -5.18 -1.79
C ASN A 12 -12.27 -5.41 -0.86
N PHE A 13 -12.34 -4.80 0.33
CA PHE A 13 -11.32 -4.94 1.38
C PHE A 13 -11.36 -6.27 2.15
N GLU A 14 -12.32 -7.15 1.87
CA GLU A 14 -12.51 -8.40 2.64
C GLU A 14 -11.60 -9.51 2.15
N TRP A 15 -10.87 -10.14 3.08
CA TRP A 15 -10.05 -11.31 2.81
C TRP A 15 -10.35 -12.45 3.76
N THR A 16 -10.55 -13.64 3.19
CA THR A 16 -10.72 -14.86 3.98
C THR A 16 -9.37 -15.38 4.49
N ILE A 17 -9.38 -16.16 5.57
CA ILE A 17 -8.17 -16.82 6.07
C ILE A 17 -7.50 -17.73 5.02
N VAL A 18 -8.30 -18.33 4.12
CA VAL A 18 -7.78 -19.12 3.00
C VAL A 18 -7.08 -18.22 1.98
N GLY A 19 -7.70 -17.08 1.64
CA GLY A 19 -7.10 -16.05 0.77
C GLY A 19 -5.75 -15.56 1.30
N LEU A 20 -5.69 -15.16 2.57
CA LEU A 20 -4.44 -14.66 3.17
C LEU A 20 -3.34 -15.73 3.25
N LYS A 21 -3.69 -17.00 3.46
CA LYS A 21 -2.71 -18.10 3.42
C LYS A 21 -2.15 -18.32 2.02
N ARG A 22 -3.01 -18.27 1.00
CA ARG A 22 -2.58 -18.33 -0.41
C ARG A 22 -1.73 -17.13 -0.79
N PHE A 23 -2.08 -15.94 -0.30
CA PHE A 23 -1.27 -14.74 -0.50
C PHE A 23 0.15 -14.92 0.01
N LEU A 24 0.32 -15.49 1.22
CA LEU A 24 1.66 -15.83 1.72
C LEU A 24 2.38 -16.87 0.85
N ASP A 25 1.68 -17.85 0.29
CA ASP A 25 2.30 -18.79 -0.64
C ASP A 25 2.79 -18.07 -1.89
N TYR A 26 1.91 -17.34 -2.58
CA TYR A 26 2.24 -16.60 -3.81
C TYR A 26 3.37 -15.58 -3.60
N TRP A 27 3.40 -14.88 -2.45
CA TRP A 27 4.47 -13.93 -2.15
C TRP A 27 5.84 -14.59 -2.09
N TYR A 28 5.94 -15.75 -1.43
CA TYR A 28 7.20 -16.49 -1.28
C TYR A 28 7.53 -17.36 -2.50
N GLU A 29 6.56 -17.70 -3.33
CA GLU A 29 6.78 -18.26 -4.67
C GLU A 29 7.35 -17.23 -5.67
N GLY A 30 7.35 -15.95 -5.31
CA GLY A 30 7.89 -14.89 -6.16
C GLY A 30 6.90 -14.36 -7.21
N ARG A 31 5.60 -14.64 -7.06
CA ARG A 31 4.57 -14.13 -7.98
C ARG A 31 4.52 -12.60 -7.99
N SER A 32 4.36 -12.03 -9.18
CA SER A 32 4.09 -10.60 -9.38
C SER A 32 2.69 -10.20 -8.90
N LEU A 33 2.45 -8.89 -8.77
CA LEU A 33 1.13 -8.32 -8.50
C LEU A 33 0.08 -8.81 -9.51
N SER A 34 0.39 -8.70 -10.80
CA SER A 34 -0.51 -9.10 -11.90
C SER A 34 -0.85 -10.59 -11.85
N GLU A 35 0.13 -11.47 -11.62
CA GLU A 35 -0.13 -12.90 -11.45
C GLU A 35 -1.02 -13.18 -10.23
N MET A 36 -0.79 -12.50 -9.10
CA MET A 36 -1.62 -12.68 -7.91
C MET A 36 -3.05 -12.20 -8.15
N ALA A 37 -3.23 -11.05 -8.81
CA ALA A 37 -4.53 -10.51 -9.18
C ALA A 37 -5.33 -11.49 -10.04
N GLU A 38 -4.69 -12.09 -11.05
CA GLU A 38 -5.29 -13.12 -11.88
C GLU A 38 -5.68 -14.37 -11.06
N LEU A 39 -4.79 -14.86 -10.20
CA LEU A 39 -5.03 -16.04 -9.35
C LEU A 39 -6.17 -15.81 -8.34
N PHE A 40 -6.28 -14.61 -7.78
CA PHE A 40 -7.35 -14.23 -6.87
C PHE A 40 -8.64 -13.84 -7.59
N ARG A 41 -8.58 -13.57 -8.91
CA ARG A 41 -9.66 -12.97 -9.70
C ARG A 41 -10.14 -11.67 -9.06
N ARG A 42 -9.19 -10.82 -8.71
CA ARG A 42 -9.40 -9.49 -8.09
C ARG A 42 -8.62 -8.43 -8.85
N PRO A 43 -9.05 -7.16 -8.81
CA PRO A 43 -8.26 -6.04 -9.33
C PRO A 43 -6.85 -6.01 -8.73
N GLU A 44 -5.89 -5.50 -9.49
CA GLU A 44 -4.50 -5.38 -9.02
C GLU A 44 -4.43 -4.46 -7.79
N GLU A 45 -5.24 -3.41 -7.76
CA GLU A 45 -5.27 -2.41 -6.71
C GLU A 45 -5.70 -3.00 -5.36
N GLU A 46 -6.69 -3.90 -5.34
CA GLU A 46 -7.10 -4.60 -4.11
C GLU A 46 -5.98 -5.50 -3.56
N VAL A 47 -5.26 -6.19 -4.45
CA VAL A 47 -4.12 -7.04 -4.06
C VAL A 47 -2.94 -6.18 -3.61
N LEU A 48 -2.70 -5.04 -4.26
CA LEU A 48 -1.66 -4.08 -3.91
C LEU A 48 -1.91 -3.49 -2.51
N ILE A 49 -3.15 -3.13 -2.20
CA ILE A 49 -3.53 -2.63 -0.86
C ILE A 49 -3.25 -3.70 0.21
N LEU A 50 -3.53 -4.99 -0.07
CA LEU A 50 -3.13 -6.08 0.84
C LEU A 50 -1.61 -6.18 0.99
N MET A 51 -0.84 -6.05 -0.10
CA MET A 51 0.63 -6.04 -0.04
C MET A 51 1.15 -4.91 0.85
N ILE A 52 0.61 -3.70 0.71
CA ILE A 52 0.98 -2.53 1.52
C ILE A 52 0.71 -2.80 3.01
N ASP A 53 -0.50 -3.22 3.35
CA ASP A 53 -0.89 -3.50 4.74
C ASP A 53 -0.05 -4.64 5.36
N PHE A 54 0.17 -5.73 4.63
CA PHE A 54 0.98 -6.85 5.12
C PHE A 54 2.46 -6.49 5.25
N SER A 55 2.98 -5.62 4.38
CA SER A 55 4.34 -5.10 4.48
C SER A 55 4.50 -4.29 5.76
N LYS A 56 3.60 -3.32 6.01
CA LYS A 56 3.61 -2.50 7.22
C LYS A 56 3.46 -3.30 8.51
N ARG A 57 2.69 -4.38 8.48
CA ARG A 57 2.51 -5.29 9.63
C ARG A 57 3.64 -6.31 9.80
N GLY A 58 4.67 -6.27 8.95
CA GLY A 58 5.79 -7.24 8.95
C GLY A 58 5.36 -8.68 8.65
N LYS A 59 4.20 -8.87 8.00
CA LYS A 59 3.69 -10.21 7.64
C LYS A 59 4.45 -10.78 6.44
N ILE A 60 4.87 -9.93 5.51
CA ILE A 60 5.71 -10.28 4.36
C ILE A 60 7.12 -9.68 4.49
N LYS A 61 8.06 -10.22 3.71
CA LYS A 61 9.43 -9.70 3.59
C LYS A 61 9.55 -8.89 2.31
N GLU A 62 10.39 -7.87 2.31
CA GLU A 62 10.79 -7.15 1.10
C GLU A 62 11.38 -8.11 0.06
N ARG A 63 11.12 -7.82 -1.22
CA ARG A 63 11.62 -8.56 -2.37
C ARG A 63 12.49 -7.64 -3.22
N PRO A 64 13.55 -8.15 -3.88
CA PRO A 64 14.40 -7.36 -4.77
C PRO A 64 13.63 -6.55 -5.83
N ASN A 65 12.57 -7.12 -6.42
CA ASN A 65 11.75 -6.45 -7.44
C ASN A 65 10.43 -5.92 -6.88
N GLY A 66 10.30 -5.79 -5.55
CA GLY A 66 9.11 -5.27 -4.88
C GLY A 66 7.84 -6.05 -5.23
N VAL A 67 6.90 -5.39 -5.91
CA VAL A 67 5.61 -5.97 -6.35
C VAL A 67 5.73 -6.78 -7.65
N GLY A 68 6.84 -6.66 -8.38
CA GLY A 68 7.11 -7.42 -9.59
C GLY A 68 7.43 -8.90 -9.33
N ALA A 69 7.57 -9.67 -10.41
CA ALA A 69 7.98 -11.06 -10.34
C ALA A 69 9.37 -11.19 -9.70
N ASN A 70 9.58 -12.27 -8.95
CA ASN A 70 10.82 -12.57 -8.27
C ASN A 70 11.13 -14.06 -8.34
N GLU A 71 12.39 -14.41 -8.10
CA GLU A 71 12.71 -15.81 -7.82
C GLU A 71 12.05 -16.25 -6.51
N PRO A 72 11.67 -17.53 -6.37
CA PRO A 72 11.11 -18.04 -5.13
C PRO A 72 12.03 -17.74 -3.93
N MET A 73 11.47 -17.13 -2.89
CA MET A 73 12.21 -16.82 -1.68
C MET A 73 12.28 -18.02 -0.75
N TYR A 74 13.49 -18.38 -0.32
CA TYR A 74 13.66 -19.43 0.66
C TYR A 74 13.00 -19.08 2.01
N ILE A 75 12.17 -20.02 2.50
CA ILE A 75 11.60 -19.99 3.84
C ILE A 75 11.49 -21.41 4.39
N LYS A 76 11.93 -21.61 5.64
CA LYS A 76 11.78 -22.89 6.33
C LYS A 76 10.31 -23.26 6.46
N LYS A 77 9.97 -24.54 6.22
CA LYS A 77 8.59 -25.06 6.32
C LYS A 77 7.93 -24.76 7.67
N CYS A 78 8.68 -24.88 8.77
CA CYS A 78 8.17 -24.55 10.11
C CYS A 78 7.84 -23.06 10.26
N THR A 79 8.68 -22.17 9.72
CA THR A 79 8.46 -20.72 9.71
C THR A 79 7.24 -20.34 8.87
N MET A 80 7.08 -20.93 7.68
CA MET A 80 5.88 -20.71 6.85
C MET A 80 4.62 -21.20 7.57
N SER A 81 4.69 -22.37 8.20
CA SER A 81 3.58 -22.93 8.99
C SER A 81 3.20 -22.04 10.17
N TYR A 82 4.19 -21.44 10.84
CA TYR A 82 3.95 -20.45 11.90
C TYR A 82 3.29 -19.19 11.35
N LYS A 83 3.81 -18.59 10.27
CA LYS A 83 3.21 -17.40 9.65
C LYS A 83 1.73 -17.63 9.29
N LYS A 84 1.42 -18.75 8.64
CA LYS A 84 0.03 -19.12 8.30
C LYS A 84 -0.86 -19.36 9.52
N ARG A 85 -0.30 -19.80 10.64
CA ARG A 85 -1.03 -19.95 11.91
C ARG A 85 -1.29 -18.60 12.57
N ASP A 86 -0.30 -17.73 12.58
CA ASP A 86 -0.36 -16.39 13.16
C ASP A 86 -1.41 -15.49 12.51
N LEU A 87 -1.70 -15.70 11.21
CA LEU A 87 -2.80 -15.02 10.51
C LEU A 87 -4.16 -15.18 11.21
N ARG A 88 -4.39 -16.25 11.99
CA ARG A 88 -5.67 -16.45 12.70
C ARG A 88 -5.99 -15.33 13.69
N LYS A 89 -4.97 -14.65 14.21
CA LYS A 89 -5.14 -13.52 15.14
C LYS A 89 -5.89 -12.34 14.50
N LEU A 90 -5.82 -12.21 13.17
CA LEU A 90 -6.54 -11.17 12.42
C LEU A 90 -8.05 -11.41 12.34
N PHE A 91 -8.52 -12.59 12.76
CA PHE A 91 -9.92 -13.03 12.65
C PHE A 91 -10.56 -13.24 14.04
N GLU A 92 -9.90 -12.83 15.12
CA GLU A 92 -10.41 -13.08 16.49
C GLU A 92 -11.77 -12.43 16.74
N GLN A 93 -12.05 -11.30 16.07
CA GLN A 93 -13.28 -10.51 16.26
C GLN A 93 -14.28 -10.65 15.09
N GLN A 94 -13.87 -11.23 13.96
CA GLN A 94 -14.63 -11.18 12.71
C GLN A 94 -14.27 -12.33 11.76
N PRO A 95 -15.23 -12.82 10.95
CA PRO A 95 -15.03 -13.99 10.08
C PRO A 95 -14.14 -13.71 8.85
N VAL A 96 -13.98 -12.44 8.49
CA VAL A 96 -13.13 -11.96 7.40
C VAL A 96 -12.11 -10.96 7.95
N TYR A 97 -11.02 -10.73 7.23
CA TYR A 97 -10.07 -9.67 7.53
C TYR A 97 -10.35 -8.46 6.63
N TYR A 98 -10.54 -7.28 7.22
CA TYR A 98 -10.60 -6.01 6.47
C TYR A 98 -9.20 -5.42 6.38
N VAL A 99 -8.70 -5.19 5.17
CA VAL A 99 -7.38 -4.58 4.95
C VAL A 99 -7.40 -3.10 5.36
N CYS A 100 -6.25 -2.59 5.84
CA CYS A 100 -6.12 -1.19 6.26
C CYS A 100 -7.12 -0.75 7.36
N PRO A 101 -7.43 -1.56 8.40
CA PRO A 101 -8.56 -1.35 9.32
C PRO A 101 -8.47 -0.12 10.24
N HIS A 102 -7.40 0.67 10.16
CA HIS A 102 -7.17 1.85 10.99
C HIS A 102 -6.95 3.13 10.16
N HIS A 103 -7.16 3.09 8.84
CA HIS A 103 -7.04 4.27 7.98
C HIS A 103 -8.38 4.99 7.86
N ASP A 104 -8.35 6.31 7.74
CA ASP A 104 -9.54 7.12 7.47
C ASP A 104 -9.80 7.23 5.97
N PHE A 105 -10.95 6.71 5.53
CA PHE A 105 -11.40 6.74 4.13
C PHE A 105 -12.31 7.94 3.85
N ILE A 106 -12.63 8.77 4.85
CA ILE A 106 -13.53 9.91 4.73
C ILE A 106 -12.72 11.16 4.39
N TRP A 107 -13.03 11.77 3.25
CA TRP A 107 -12.33 12.92 2.70
C TRP A 107 -13.28 14.06 2.38
N ASP A 108 -12.86 15.29 2.71
CA ASP A 108 -13.55 16.48 2.22
C ASP A 108 -13.17 16.74 0.75
N GLU A 109 -14.15 17.11 -0.06
CA GLU A 109 -13.92 17.39 -1.49
C GLU A 109 -12.88 18.51 -1.71
N LYS A 110 -12.82 19.48 -0.80
CA LYS A 110 -11.79 20.54 -0.83
C LYS A 110 -10.38 19.98 -0.67
N ASP A 111 -10.20 18.99 0.20
CA ASP A 111 -8.90 18.34 0.41
C ASP A 111 -8.51 17.51 -0.80
N ILE A 112 -9.48 16.86 -1.45
CA ILE A 112 -9.24 16.13 -2.71
C ILE A 112 -8.83 17.10 -3.83
N ILE A 113 -9.47 18.26 -3.94
CA ILE A 113 -9.10 19.28 -4.92
C ILE A 113 -7.68 19.80 -4.65
N LEU A 114 -7.35 20.10 -3.39
CA LEU A 114 -6.02 20.55 -3.00
C LEU A 114 -4.96 19.45 -3.23
N PHE A 115 -5.28 18.19 -2.93
CA PHE A 115 -4.45 17.03 -3.26
C PHE A 115 -4.12 16.99 -4.75
N ARG A 116 -5.12 17.13 -5.63
CA ARG A 116 -4.90 17.07 -7.10
C ARG A 116 -4.00 18.21 -7.57
N GLN A 117 -4.17 19.42 -7.03
CA GLN A 117 -3.30 20.57 -7.33
C GLN A 117 -1.84 20.26 -6.95
N MET A 118 -1.60 19.84 -5.71
CA MET A 118 -0.24 19.50 -5.25
C MET A 118 0.36 18.31 -6.00
N TRP A 119 -0.48 17.34 -6.41
CA TRP A 119 -0.05 16.22 -7.24
C TRP A 119 0.49 16.70 -8.58
N GLN A 120 -0.25 17.59 -9.26
CA GLN A 120 0.12 18.23 -10.52
C GLN A 120 1.37 19.11 -10.38
N ASP A 121 1.55 19.78 -9.24
CA ASP A 121 2.73 20.59 -8.93
C ASP A 121 3.98 19.77 -8.56
N HIS A 122 3.90 18.44 -8.73
CA HIS A 122 4.94 17.47 -8.42
C HIS A 122 5.40 17.50 -6.95
N GLU A 123 4.52 17.86 -6.01
CA GLU A 123 4.86 17.86 -4.58
C GLU A 123 5.08 16.43 -4.04
N PRO A 124 6.13 16.15 -3.26
CA PRO A 124 6.33 14.85 -2.61
C PRO A 124 5.14 14.46 -1.73
N ILE A 125 4.75 13.17 -1.70
CA ILE A 125 3.55 12.76 -0.94
C ILE A 125 3.66 13.01 0.57
N ARG A 126 4.88 13.06 1.12
CA ARG A 126 5.14 13.48 2.50
C ARG A 126 4.72 14.94 2.77
N HIS A 127 4.92 15.82 1.80
CA HIS A 127 4.53 17.23 1.92
C HIS A 127 3.03 17.37 1.80
N ILE A 128 2.43 16.62 0.87
CA ILE A 128 0.97 16.52 0.72
C ILE A 128 0.33 16.04 2.03
N ALA A 129 0.86 14.96 2.63
CA ALA A 129 0.41 14.42 3.90
C ALA A 129 0.45 15.48 5.02
N ASN A 130 1.59 16.15 5.17
CA ASN A 130 1.75 17.23 6.15
C ASN A 130 0.77 18.39 5.91
N ARG A 131 0.58 18.78 4.65
CA ARG A 131 -0.29 19.91 4.28
C ARG A 131 -1.77 19.65 4.57
N LEU A 132 -2.20 18.40 4.38
CA LEU A 132 -3.57 17.94 4.61
C LEU A 132 -3.79 17.40 6.03
N ALA A 133 -2.75 17.41 6.88
CA ALA A 133 -2.77 16.81 8.21
C ALA A 133 -3.23 15.33 8.21
N ARG A 134 -2.74 14.56 7.22
CA ARG A 134 -3.07 13.15 7.00
C ARG A 134 -1.85 12.26 7.10
N ASN A 135 -2.07 10.95 7.28
CA ASN A 135 -0.98 9.98 7.22
C ASN A 135 -0.50 9.78 5.78
N VAL A 136 0.79 9.54 5.58
CA VAL A 136 1.36 9.26 4.24
C VAL A 136 0.66 8.08 3.56
N ASP A 137 0.23 7.08 4.34
CA ASP A 137 -0.50 5.93 3.82
C ASP A 137 -1.92 6.27 3.36
N GLU A 138 -2.58 7.23 4.02
CA GLU A 138 -3.89 7.73 3.56
C GLU A 138 -3.74 8.51 2.26
N ILE A 139 -2.62 9.23 2.07
CA ILE A 139 -2.28 9.84 0.77
C ILE A 139 -2.05 8.76 -0.29
N LEU A 140 -1.39 7.65 0.05
CA LEU A 140 -1.21 6.53 -0.87
C LEU A 140 -2.53 5.89 -1.28
N LEU A 141 -3.45 5.67 -0.33
CA LEU A 141 -4.80 5.17 -0.61
C LEU A 141 -5.59 6.15 -1.49
N LEU A 142 -5.48 7.45 -1.23
CA LEU A 142 -6.09 8.48 -2.09
C LEU A 142 -5.48 8.47 -3.51
N ILE A 143 -4.17 8.24 -3.66
CA ILE A 143 -3.55 8.12 -4.99
C ILE A 143 -4.16 6.95 -5.77
N ILE A 144 -4.33 5.78 -5.13
CA ILE A 144 -4.95 4.61 -5.75
C ILE A 144 -6.38 4.95 -6.20
N ASP A 145 -7.18 5.56 -5.32
CA ASP A 145 -8.55 5.98 -5.63
C ASP A 145 -8.62 6.97 -6.81
N GLN A 146 -7.81 8.02 -6.77
CA GLN A 146 -7.85 9.05 -7.80
C GLN A 146 -7.31 8.55 -9.15
N ALA A 147 -6.36 7.61 -9.14
CA ALA A 147 -5.84 6.99 -10.35
C ALA A 147 -6.87 6.05 -10.99
N ASP A 148 -7.55 5.22 -10.19
CA ASP A 148 -8.62 4.33 -10.65
C ASP A 148 -9.78 5.12 -11.29
N LEU A 149 -10.15 6.26 -10.69
CA LEU A 149 -11.14 7.17 -11.26
C LEU A 149 -10.67 8.01 -12.46
N GLY A 150 -9.40 7.88 -12.88
CA GLY A 150 -8.81 8.69 -13.94
C GLY A 150 -8.77 10.20 -13.62
N LYS A 151 -8.73 10.57 -12.33
CA LYS A 151 -8.69 11.97 -11.87
C LYS A 151 -7.29 12.51 -11.70
N ILE A 152 -6.29 11.63 -11.68
CA ILE A 152 -4.88 11.98 -11.71
C ILE A 152 -4.15 11.12 -12.74
N GLU A 153 -3.11 11.67 -13.33
CA GLU A 153 -2.19 10.96 -14.22
C GLU A 153 -0.89 10.61 -13.51
N THR A 154 -0.15 9.66 -14.07
CA THR A 154 1.23 9.39 -13.67
C THR A 154 2.08 10.65 -13.83
N ARG A 155 2.92 10.95 -12.84
CA ARG A 155 3.77 12.15 -12.83
C ARG A 155 5.25 11.82 -12.73
N LYS A 156 6.10 12.70 -13.25
CA LYS A 156 7.57 12.62 -13.06
C LYS A 156 7.91 12.60 -11.57
N GLY A 157 8.74 11.63 -11.16
CA GLY A 157 9.11 11.39 -9.77
C GLY A 157 8.10 10.57 -8.96
N GLY A 158 6.92 10.25 -9.51
CA GLY A 158 5.91 9.41 -8.85
C GLY A 158 5.56 9.90 -7.44
N VAL A 159 5.60 9.01 -6.45
CA VAL A 159 5.35 9.36 -5.05
C VAL A 159 6.39 10.31 -4.45
N PHE A 160 7.62 10.34 -4.99
CA PHE A 160 8.70 11.17 -4.49
C PHE A 160 8.63 12.62 -4.99
N GLY A 161 7.89 12.89 -6.07
CA GLY A 161 7.73 14.23 -6.63
C GLY A 161 9.03 14.81 -7.21
N LYS A 162 9.11 16.14 -7.32
CA LYS A 162 10.35 16.86 -7.63
C LYS A 162 11.32 16.71 -6.46
N GLU A 163 12.58 16.39 -6.73
CA GLU A 163 13.62 16.19 -5.70
C GLU A 163 13.69 17.41 -4.75
N ASP A 164 13.44 17.19 -3.46
CA ASP A 164 13.92 18.12 -2.45
C ASP A 164 15.43 17.93 -2.32
N LYS A 165 16.20 18.95 -2.70
CA LYS A 165 17.66 19.02 -2.51
C LYS A 165 18.10 19.09 -1.03
N GLN A 166 17.29 18.62 -0.08
CA GLN A 166 17.53 18.79 1.37
C GLN A 166 18.14 17.55 2.07
N HIS A 167 18.75 16.65 1.31
CA HIS A 167 19.73 15.72 1.86
C HIS A 167 21.06 15.92 1.14
N GLU A 168 21.68 17.09 1.34
CA GLU A 168 23.15 17.13 1.36
C GLU A 168 23.63 16.15 2.43
N GLU A 169 24.55 15.30 2.03
CA GLU A 169 25.19 14.28 2.81
C GLU A 169 25.61 14.83 4.17
N LYS A 170 25.03 14.30 5.26
CA LYS A 170 25.76 14.28 6.52
C LYS A 170 26.87 13.26 6.35
N GLU A 171 27.95 13.65 5.67
CA GLU A 171 29.24 12.99 5.78
C GLU A 171 29.49 12.81 7.28
N HIS A 172 29.49 11.55 7.73
CA HIS A 172 29.96 11.23 9.05
C HIS A 172 31.47 11.36 8.97
N PRO A 173 32.12 12.29 9.69
CA PRO A 173 33.57 12.29 9.75
C PRO A 173 33.98 10.99 10.42
N VAL A 174 34.57 10.09 9.64
CA VAL A 174 35.28 8.93 10.18
C VAL A 174 36.51 9.50 10.89
N ALA A 175 36.47 9.49 12.22
CA ALA A 175 37.67 9.74 13.01
C ALA A 175 38.67 8.61 12.73
N ILE A 176 39.85 9.00 12.23
CA ILE A 176 41.04 8.16 12.06
C ILE A 176 41.64 7.89 13.44
#